data_AF-A0A6L3JPD5-F1
#
_entry.id   AF-A0A6L3JPD5-F1
#
_cell.length_a   1.000
_cell.length_b   1.000
_cell.length_c   1.000
_cell.angle_alpha   90.00
_cell.angle_beta   90.00
_cell.angle_gamma   90.00
#
_symmetry.space_group_name_H-M   'P 1'
#
loop_
_entity.id
_entity.type
_entity.pdbx_description
1 polymer ?
#
loop_
_entity_poly.entity_id
_entity_poly.type
_entity_poly.pdbx_seq_one_letter_code
_entity_poly.pdbx_strand_id
1 'polypeptide(L)'
;MDTNNLDKWWYGLPGNTRQAIGNDGIWEKLDMPSRSALHRYSRLRIYGTAKDRDEERTLLNEIACGLGDLALVRKNGIALEEMCNGNGEFYDEYQEQFNILYDNYGHTIENISWPDWIGHT
;
A
#
# COMPACT_ATOMS: atom_id res chain seq x y z
N MET A 1 4.21 10.92 12.19
CA MET A 1 5.40 10.98 11.33
C MET A 1 5.14 12.09 10.33
N ASP A 2 6.07 13.01 10.14
CA ASP A 2 5.88 14.12 9.20
C ASP A 2 5.95 13.62 7.75
N THR A 3 5.09 14.16 6.88
CA THR A 3 5.03 13.83 5.43
C THR A 3 6.40 13.88 4.77
N ASN A 4 7.19 14.90 5.10
CA ASN A 4 8.54 15.10 4.57
C ASN A 4 9.50 13.94 4.86
N ASN A 5 9.32 13.22 5.98
CA ASN A 5 10.18 12.07 6.30
C ASN A 5 9.75 10.82 5.52
N LEU A 6 8.46 10.66 5.26
CA LEU A 6 7.95 9.57 4.43
C LEU A 6 8.37 9.74 2.98
N ASP A 7 8.29 10.96 2.43
CA ASP A 7 8.72 11.23 1.06
C ASP A 7 10.23 10.99 0.88
N LYS A 8 11.05 11.46 1.83
CA LYS A 8 12.51 11.19 1.81
C LYS A 8 12.82 9.71 1.81
N TRP A 9 12.12 8.94 2.65
CA TRP A 9 12.26 7.49 2.68
C TRP A 9 11.85 6.87 1.34
N TRP A 10 10.66 7.23 0.82
CA TRP A 10 10.15 6.69 -0.45
C TRP A 10 11.13 6.93 -1.59
N TYR A 11 11.53 8.18 -1.84
CA TYR A 11 12.45 8.51 -2.92
C TYR A 11 13.88 7.99 -2.69
N GLY A 12 14.21 7.62 -1.45
CA GLY A 12 15.43 6.92 -1.10
C GLY A 12 15.42 5.41 -1.42
N LEU A 13 14.26 4.82 -1.71
CA LEU A 13 14.14 3.42 -2.09
C LEU A 13 14.71 3.14 -3.49
N PRO A 14 15.33 1.96 -3.70
CA PRO A 14 15.67 1.46 -5.03
C PRO A 14 14.49 1.54 -5.99
N GLY A 15 14.77 1.91 -7.25
CA GLY A 15 13.73 2.10 -8.27
C GLY A 15 12.90 0.83 -8.53
N ASN A 16 13.51 -0.35 -8.45
CA ASN A 16 12.82 -1.63 -8.58
C ASN A 16 11.84 -1.90 -7.43
N THR A 17 12.20 -1.52 -6.19
CA THR A 17 11.29 -1.62 -5.03
C THR A 17 10.08 -0.70 -5.23
N ARG A 18 10.31 0.57 -5.61
CA ARG A 18 9.22 1.52 -5.91
C ARG A 18 8.33 1.04 -7.06
N GLN A 19 8.92 0.47 -8.10
CA GLN A 19 8.19 -0.08 -9.24
C GLN A 19 7.30 -1.27 -8.86
N ALA A 20 7.78 -2.16 -7.97
CA ALA A 20 6.99 -3.29 -7.48
C ALA A 20 5.75 -2.84 -6.70
N ILE A 21 5.82 -1.71 -5.99
CA ILE A 21 4.72 -1.18 -5.18
C ILE A 21 3.69 -0.46 -6.05
N GLY A 22 4.15 0.36 -7.00
CA GLY A 22 3.24 1.13 -7.84
C GLY A 22 3.80 2.37 -8.51
N ASN A 23 5.09 2.70 -8.35
CA ASN A 23 5.77 3.93 -8.82
C ASN A 23 5.38 5.23 -8.08
N ASP A 24 6.06 6.32 -8.42
CA ASP A 24 5.93 7.62 -7.75
C ASP A 24 4.54 8.25 -7.94
N GLY A 25 3.88 8.01 -9.07
CA GLY A 25 2.53 8.51 -9.32
C GLY A 25 1.46 7.82 -8.47
N ILE A 26 1.69 6.57 -8.05
CA ILE A 26 0.84 5.90 -7.06
C ILE A 26 1.16 6.42 -5.66
N TRP A 27 2.44 6.57 -5.32
CA TRP A 27 2.86 7.14 -4.02
C TRP A 27 2.19 8.49 -3.75
N GLU A 28 2.23 9.41 -4.72
CA GLU A 28 1.65 10.75 -4.60
C GLU A 28 0.13 10.77 -4.40
N LYS A 29 -0.57 9.72 -4.82
CA LYS A 29 -2.04 9.59 -4.71
C LYS A 29 -2.48 8.76 -3.52
N LEU A 30 -1.60 7.92 -2.97
CA LEU A 30 -1.88 7.08 -1.83
C LEU A 30 -2.19 7.94 -0.60
N ASP A 31 -3.16 7.53 0.20
CA ASP A 31 -3.52 8.22 1.42
C ASP A 31 -2.42 8.09 2.49
N MET A 32 -2.45 9.01 3.46
CA MET A 32 -1.43 9.05 4.51
C MET A 32 -1.39 7.81 5.40
N PRO A 33 -2.53 7.22 5.83
CA PRO A 33 -2.55 5.92 6.50
C PRO A 33 -1.78 4.83 5.74
N SER A 34 -2.10 4.58 4.46
CA SER A 34 -1.40 3.56 3.67
C SER A 34 0.08 3.87 3.44
N ARG A 35 0.46 5.14 3.25
CA ARG A 35 1.89 5.54 3.19
C ARG A 35 2.63 5.25 4.48
N SER A 36 2.03 5.59 5.62
CA SER A 36 2.59 5.32 6.94
C SER A 36 2.66 3.82 7.22
N ALA A 37 1.65 3.06 6.79
CA ALA A 37 1.62 1.61 6.92
C ALA A 37 2.74 0.96 6.12
N LEU A 38 2.96 1.39 4.88
CA LEU A 38 4.03 0.89 4.01
C LEU A 38 5.42 1.08 4.62
N HIS A 39 5.72 2.28 5.13
CA HIS A 39 6.99 2.55 5.81
C HIS A 39 7.16 1.72 7.09
N ARG A 40 6.09 1.56 7.89
CA ARG A 40 6.15 0.76 9.12
C ARG A 40 6.32 -0.73 8.80
N TYR A 41 5.58 -1.23 7.82
CA TYR A 41 5.66 -2.58 7.31
C TYR A 41 7.08 -2.90 6.84
N SER A 42 7.68 -2.03 6.01
CA SER A 42 9.06 -2.26 5.54
C SER A 42 10.06 -2.40 6.68
N ARG A 43 9.90 -1.63 7.76
CA ARG A 43 10.75 -1.75 8.95
C ARG A 43 10.54 -3.05 9.70
N LEU A 44 9.30 -3.51 9.85
CA LEU A 44 9.02 -4.83 10.44
C LEU A 44 9.58 -5.97 9.59
N ARG A 45 9.59 -5.83 8.26
CA ARG A 45 10.17 -6.84 7.37
C ARG A 45 11.69 -6.99 7.52
N ILE A 46 12.38 -5.96 7.99
CA ILE A 46 13.84 -5.96 8.17
C ILE A 46 14.21 -6.29 9.62
N TYR A 47 13.51 -5.68 10.58
CA TYR A 47 13.88 -5.70 12.00
C TYR A 47 12.83 -6.32 12.93
N GLY A 48 11.68 -6.70 12.39
CA GLY A 48 10.57 -7.23 13.17
C GLY A 48 10.86 -8.60 13.75
N THR A 49 10.04 -8.96 14.73
CA THR A 49 10.13 -10.22 15.47
C THR A 49 8.82 -10.99 15.39
N ALA A 50 8.80 -12.22 15.90
CA ALA A 50 7.58 -13.03 15.93
C ALA A 50 6.41 -12.40 16.71
N LYS A 51 6.66 -11.41 17.57
CA LYS A 51 5.62 -10.67 18.32
C LYS A 51 4.90 -9.66 17.46
N ASP A 52 5.49 -9.25 16.35
CA ASP A 52 4.98 -8.17 15.50
C ASP A 52 4.06 -8.70 14.38
N ARG A 53 3.81 -10.01 14.32
CA ARG A 53 3.05 -10.65 13.24
C ARG A 53 1.62 -10.12 13.09
N ASP A 54 0.93 -9.87 14.20
CA ASP A 54 -0.43 -9.33 14.15
C ASP A 54 -0.43 -7.91 13.56
N GLU A 55 0.57 -7.11 13.94
CA GLU A 55 0.77 -5.77 13.40
C GLU A 55 1.17 -5.80 11.93
N GLU A 56 2.09 -6.68 11.54
CA GLU A 56 2.51 -6.88 10.15
C GLU A 56 1.29 -7.17 9.26
N ARG A 57 0.39 -8.05 9.72
CA ARG A 57 -0.86 -8.38 8.99
C ARG A 57 -1.80 -7.18 8.90
N THR A 58 -1.97 -6.42 9.97
CA THR A 58 -2.81 -5.20 9.95
C THR A 58 -2.26 -4.16 8.98
N LEU A 59 -0.94 -3.95 8.98
CA LEU A 59 -0.31 -3.00 8.07
C LEU A 59 -0.39 -3.47 6.61
N LEU A 60 -0.21 -4.77 6.36
CA LEU A 60 -0.36 -5.34 5.03
C LEU A 60 -1.78 -5.11 4.48
N ASN A 61 -2.80 -5.36 5.29
CA ASN A 61 -4.20 -5.11 4.91
C ASN A 61 -4.42 -3.64 4.55
N GLU A 62 -3.92 -2.70 5.37
CA GLU A 62 -4.00 -1.26 5.10
C GLU A 62 -3.34 -0.86 3.77
N ILE A 63 -2.17 -1.43 3.47
CA ILE A 63 -1.44 -1.17 2.23
C ILE A 63 -2.20 -1.74 1.03
N ALA A 64 -2.64 -3.00 1.14
CA ALA A 64 -3.34 -3.69 0.06
C ALA A 64 -4.68 -3.03 -0.27
N CYS A 65 -5.41 -2.53 0.74
CA CYS A 65 -6.62 -1.75 0.53
C CYS A 65 -6.35 -0.45 -0.23
N GLY A 66 -5.44 0.40 0.25
CA GLY A 66 -5.18 1.69 -0.39
C GLY A 66 -4.64 1.56 -1.82
N LEU A 67 -3.80 0.56 -2.08
CA LEU A 67 -3.32 0.26 -3.44
C LEU A 67 -4.43 -0.33 -4.32
N GLY A 68 -5.28 -1.20 -3.76
CA GLY A 68 -6.44 -1.78 -4.42
C GLY A 68 -7.43 -0.72 -4.87
N ASP A 69 -7.76 0.23 -4.00
CA ASP A 69 -8.66 1.35 -4.27
C ASP A 69 -8.17 2.21 -5.44
N LEU A 70 -6.89 2.63 -5.40
CA LEU A 70 -6.30 3.42 -6.49
C LEU A 70 -6.29 2.65 -7.81
N ALA A 71 -5.97 1.36 -7.78
CA ALA A 71 -5.98 0.53 -8.98
C ALA A 71 -7.39 0.33 -9.54
N LEU A 72 -8.39 0.19 -8.67
CA LEU A 72 -9.80 0.03 -9.04
C LEU A 72 -10.35 1.30 -9.70
N VAL A 73 -10.10 2.47 -9.11
CA VAL A 73 -10.42 3.79 -9.69
C VAL A 73 -9.76 3.94 -11.06
N ARG A 74 -8.46 3.64 -11.15
CA ARG A 74 -7.72 3.74 -12.41
C ARG A 74 -8.28 2.81 -13.49
N LYS A 75 -8.68 1.59 -13.12
CA LYS A 75 -9.19 0.58 -14.05
C LYS A 75 -10.56 0.95 -14.61
N ASN A 76 -11.44 1.48 -13.77
CA ASN A 76 -12.84 1.75 -14.14
C ASN A 76 -13.07 3.21 -14.59
N GLY A 77 -12.20 4.13 -14.22
CA GLY A 77 -12.28 5.54 -14.63
C GLY A 77 -13.36 6.36 -13.93
N ILE A 78 -13.93 5.85 -12.84
CA ILE A 78 -14.95 6.51 -12.00
C ILE A 78 -14.48 6.54 -10.54
N ALA A 79 -15.11 7.38 -9.72
CA ALA A 79 -14.76 7.51 -8.30
C ALA A 79 -15.23 6.29 -7.48
N LEU A 80 -14.62 6.03 -6.32
CA LEU A 80 -15.02 4.92 -5.44
C LEU A 80 -16.46 5.06 -4.98
N GLU A 81 -16.92 6.29 -4.74
CA GLU A 81 -18.28 6.60 -4.32
C GLU A 81 -19.32 6.18 -5.37
N GLU A 82 -18.95 6.18 -6.66
CA GLU A 82 -19.81 5.69 -7.74
C GLU A 82 -19.81 4.16 -7.85
N MET A 83 -18.82 3.50 -7.25
CA MET A 83 -18.72 2.04 -7.16
C MET A 83 -19.40 1.46 -5.93
N CYS A 84 -19.82 2.32 -4.98
CA CYS A 84 -20.43 1.92 -3.73
C CYS A 84 -21.94 2.16 -3.70
N ASN A 85 -22.65 1.32 -2.97
CA ASN A 85 -24.04 1.51 -2.61
C ASN A 85 -24.19 2.58 -1.50
N GLY A 86 -25.44 2.89 -1.12
CA GLY A 86 -25.73 3.88 -0.07
C GLY A 86 -25.19 3.55 1.34
N ASN A 87 -24.72 2.32 1.57
CA ASN A 87 -24.08 1.89 2.82
C ASN A 87 -22.55 1.95 2.75
N GLY A 88 -21.97 2.35 1.61
CA GLY A 88 -20.53 2.38 1.38
C GLY A 88 -19.92 1.03 0.98
N GLU A 89 -20.73 0.01 0.70
CA GLU A 89 -20.25 -1.29 0.20
C GLU A 89 -20.14 -1.25 -1.32
N PHE A 90 -19.10 -1.87 -1.89
CA PHE A 90 -18.99 -1.97 -3.34
C PHE A 90 -20.14 -2.77 -3.95
N TYR A 91 -20.58 -2.37 -5.14
CA TYR A 91 -21.41 -3.26 -5.97
C TYR A 91 -20.63 -4.53 -6.32
N ASP A 92 -21.33 -5.65 -6.50
CA ASP A 92 -20.74 -6.98 -6.69
C ASP A 92 -19.62 -7.02 -7.75
N GLU A 93 -19.82 -6.35 -8.89
CA GLU A 93 -18.82 -6.25 -9.95
C GLU A 93 -17.51 -5.59 -9.48
N TYR A 94 -17.60 -4.52 -8.70
CA TYR A 94 -16.43 -3.80 -8.19
C TYR A 94 -15.81 -4.50 -6.99
N GLN A 95 -16.62 -5.16 -6.14
CA GLN A 95 -16.13 -5.96 -5.03
C GLN A 95 -15.26 -7.12 -5.52
N GLU A 96 -15.67 -7.85 -6.55
CA GLU A 96 -14.88 -8.95 -7.12
C GLU A 96 -13.55 -8.43 -7.70
N GLN A 97 -13.60 -7.31 -8.43
CA GLN A 97 -12.39 -6.68 -8.95
C GLN A 97 -11.45 -6.19 -7.84
N PHE A 98 -12.00 -5.59 -6.79
CA PHE A 98 -11.24 -5.13 -5.63
C PHE A 98 -10.56 -6.31 -4.93
N ASN A 99 -11.27 -7.41 -4.68
CA ASN A 99 -10.70 -8.58 -4.02
C ASN A 99 -9.48 -9.13 -4.78
N ILE A 100 -9.55 -9.20 -6.11
CA ILE A 100 -8.42 -9.63 -6.94
C ILE A 100 -7.25 -8.65 -6.81
N LEU A 101 -7.51 -7.35 -6.84
CA LEU A 101 -6.46 -6.33 -6.70
C LEU A 101 -5.82 -6.36 -5.31
N TYR A 102 -6.64 -6.46 -4.27
CA TYR A 102 -6.23 -6.58 -2.87
C TYR A 102 -5.30 -7.78 -2.66
N ASP A 103 -5.69 -8.97 -3.14
CA ASP A 103 -4.89 -10.18 -3.02
C ASP A 103 -3.56 -10.07 -3.78
N ASN A 104 -3.58 -9.51 -5.00
CA ASN A 104 -2.39 -9.30 -5.81
C ASN A 104 -1.40 -8.33 -5.16
N TYR A 105 -1.89 -7.21 -4.60
CA TYR A 105 -1.04 -6.27 -3.88
C TYR A 105 -0.52 -6.86 -2.58
N GLY A 106 -1.34 -7.55 -1.80
CA GLY A 106 -0.91 -8.28 -0.60
C GLY A 106 0.26 -9.21 -0.92
N HIS A 107 0.09 -10.07 -1.92
CA HIS A 107 1.13 -10.99 -2.37
C HIS A 107 2.38 -10.27 -2.88
N THR A 108 2.23 -9.20 -3.64
CA THR A 108 3.37 -8.44 -4.16
C THR A 108 4.18 -7.82 -3.02
N ILE A 109 3.52 -7.15 -2.08
CA ILE A 109 4.14 -6.46 -0.95
C ILE A 109 4.84 -7.45 0.00
N GLU A 110 4.23 -8.61 0.25
CA GLU A 110 4.84 -9.67 1.05
C GLU A 110 6.12 -10.24 0.44
N ASN A 111 6.26 -10.22 -0.88
CA ASN A 111 7.42 -10.79 -1.59
C ASN A 111 8.48 -9.76 -1.95
N ILE A 112 8.31 -8.49 -1.59
CA ILE A 112 9.35 -7.49 -1.74
C ILE A 112 10.55 -7.84 -0.83
N SER A 113 11.73 -7.87 -1.43
CA SER A 113 12.98 -7.81 -0.68
C SER A 113 13.20 -6.37 -0.22
N TRP A 114 12.81 -6.09 1.03
CA TRP A 114 12.87 -4.75 1.59
C TRP A 114 14.33 -4.35 1.86
N PRO A 115 14.80 -3.25 1.25
CA PRO A 115 16.16 -2.79 1.46
C PRO A 115 16.27 -2.12 2.83
N ASP A 116 17.40 -2.33 3.50
CA ASP A 116 17.74 -1.57 4.67
C ASP A 116 18.06 -0.12 4.27
N TRP A 117 17.05 0.74 4.34
CA TRP A 117 17.22 2.17 4.15
C TRP A 117 17.64 2.80 5.47
N ILE A 118 18.94 2.80 5.73
CA ILE A 118 19.55 3.66 6.74
C ILE A 118 19.72 5.03 6.09
N GLY A 119 18.65 5.82 6.11
CA GLY A 119 18.68 7.21 5.65
C GLY A 119 19.91 7.88 6.22
N HIS A 120 20.88 8.21 5.37
CA HIS A 120 22.04 8.96 5.80
C HIS A 120 21.54 10.32 6.30
N THR A 121 21.69 10.52 7.60
CA THR A 121 21.51 11.78 8.32
C THR A 121 22.37 12.87 7.71
#